data_AF-A0A8S9GGB3-F1
#
_entry.id   AF-A0A8S9GGB3-F1
#
_cell.length_a   1.000
_cell.length_b   1.000
_cell.length_c   1.000
_cell.angle_alpha   90.00
_cell.angle_beta   90.00
_cell.angle_gamma   90.00
#
_symmetry.space_group_name_H-M   'P 1'
#
loop_
_entity.id
_entity.type
_entity.pdbx_description
1 polymer ?
#
loop_
_entity_poly.entity_id
_entity_poly.type
_entity_poly.pdbx_seq_one_letter_code
_entity_poly.pdbx_strand_id
1 'polypeptide(L)'
;MAPTVSTTQFSDPAEVTEFVVNQGNGIKGLSETGIKALPDQYIQPFEERLINKFVNETDEAIPVIDMSNPDESKVAKAIFLDNVKAATHRFFNLPVEEKSKYTKENSLSTNVRFGTSFSPRADQKLWSGKIISVSSLSLKLNHHSFGLTNEALDLYMNKSKTIVRKLLEYLGKNLNVKELDETKEPLFIGSIRVNLNYYLICPNPDLTVGVGRHSDVSSLTILLQDQIGGLHVRSLASGNWVHVPPVPGSFVINIGDAMQILSNGRYKSVEDRVLANGSNNRISVPIFVNPKPESVIGPLSEVIANGEEPTYRDVVYSDYVRYFFKKAHDGKKTVDFAKI
;
A
#
# COMPACT_ATOMS: atom_id res chain seq x y z
N MET A 1 -24.02 8.81 -44.88
CA MET A 1 -23.98 7.64 -43.99
C MET A 1 -23.27 8.05 -42.72
N ALA A 2 -23.98 8.12 -41.60
CA ALA A 2 -23.35 8.35 -40.29
C ALA A 2 -22.49 7.11 -39.95
N PRO A 3 -21.30 7.27 -39.36
CA PRO A 3 -20.47 6.14 -38.99
C PRO A 3 -21.13 5.40 -37.83
N THR A 4 -21.34 4.10 -38.04
CA THR A 4 -21.87 3.16 -37.06
C THR A 4 -20.93 3.11 -35.86
N VAL A 5 -21.44 3.48 -34.68
CA VAL A 5 -20.75 3.36 -33.40
C VAL A 5 -20.47 1.87 -33.17
N SER A 6 -19.20 1.49 -33.16
CA SER A 6 -18.73 0.17 -32.76
C SER A 6 -19.23 -0.12 -31.35
N THR A 7 -20.01 -1.18 -31.20
CA THR A 7 -20.55 -1.69 -29.94
C THR A 7 -19.43 -1.90 -28.91
N THR A 8 -19.58 -1.27 -27.75
CA THR A 8 -18.74 -1.47 -26.57
C THR A 8 -18.85 -2.92 -26.09
N GLN A 9 -17.73 -3.63 -26.03
CA GLN A 9 -17.65 -5.07 -25.73
C GLN A 9 -18.10 -5.45 -24.30
N PHE A 10 -18.31 -4.47 -23.41
CA PHE A 10 -18.83 -4.65 -22.06
C PHE A 10 -19.66 -3.43 -21.63
N SER A 11 -20.96 -3.42 -21.93
CA SER A 11 -21.88 -2.34 -21.51
C SER A 11 -22.66 -2.67 -20.24
N ASP A 12 -22.81 -3.95 -19.89
CA ASP A 12 -23.53 -4.40 -18.69
C ASP A 12 -22.55 -4.65 -17.52
N PRO A 13 -22.72 -3.99 -16.36
CA PRO A 13 -21.94 -4.28 -15.15
C PRO A 13 -21.94 -5.76 -14.73
N ALA A 14 -23.03 -6.49 -15.00
CA ALA A 14 -23.11 -7.93 -14.70
C ALA A 14 -22.14 -8.74 -15.58
N GLU A 15 -22.03 -8.41 -16.87
CA GLU A 15 -21.08 -9.06 -17.79
C GLU A 15 -19.64 -8.76 -17.41
N VAL A 16 -19.35 -7.51 -17.01
CA VAL A 16 -18.01 -7.14 -16.53
C VAL A 16 -17.67 -7.91 -15.26
N THR A 17 -18.60 -8.00 -14.31
CA THR A 17 -18.40 -8.74 -13.05
C THR A 17 -18.19 -10.22 -13.32
N GLU A 18 -18.98 -10.82 -14.20
CA GLU A 18 -18.83 -12.22 -14.60
C GLU A 18 -17.44 -12.47 -15.20
N PHE A 19 -17.02 -11.66 -16.18
CA PHE A 19 -15.73 -11.81 -16.83
C PHE A 19 -14.55 -11.54 -15.89
N VAL A 20 -14.59 -10.45 -15.13
CA VAL A 20 -13.47 -10.01 -14.27
C VAL A 20 -13.36 -10.86 -13.01
N VAL A 21 -14.48 -11.10 -12.33
CA VAL A 21 -14.51 -11.70 -10.99
C VAL A 21 -14.80 -13.19 -11.08
N ASN A 22 -15.92 -13.59 -11.66
CA ASN A 22 -16.39 -14.98 -11.61
C ASN A 22 -15.54 -15.91 -12.49
N GLN A 23 -15.17 -15.46 -13.69
CA GLN A 23 -14.26 -16.16 -14.59
C GLN A 23 -12.78 -15.94 -14.26
N GLY A 24 -12.46 -15.07 -13.29
CA GLY A 24 -11.10 -14.88 -12.79
C GLY A 24 -10.13 -14.16 -13.74
N ASN A 25 -10.60 -13.59 -14.86
CA ASN A 25 -9.73 -12.85 -15.79
C ASN A 25 -9.06 -11.63 -15.11
N GLY A 26 -9.78 -11.02 -14.17
CA GLY A 26 -9.39 -9.81 -13.47
C GLY A 26 -9.29 -8.58 -14.38
N ILE A 27 -8.93 -7.43 -13.80
CA ILE A 27 -8.76 -6.17 -14.55
C ILE A 27 -7.72 -6.31 -15.67
N LYS A 28 -6.72 -7.19 -15.50
CA LYS A 28 -5.71 -7.46 -16.54
C LYS A 28 -6.35 -8.03 -17.80
N GLY A 29 -7.16 -9.09 -17.68
CA GLY A 29 -7.83 -9.66 -18.84
C GLY A 29 -8.76 -8.64 -19.49
N LEU A 30 -9.46 -7.83 -18.69
CA LEU A 30 -10.33 -6.76 -19.20
C LEU A 30 -9.54 -5.70 -19.97
N SER A 31 -8.40 -5.26 -19.43
CA SER A 31 -7.50 -4.32 -20.11
C SER A 31 -6.93 -4.89 -21.41
N GLU A 32 -6.64 -6.20 -21.45
CA GLU A 32 -6.09 -6.89 -22.62
C GLU A 32 -7.12 -7.09 -23.75
N THR A 33 -8.42 -6.96 -23.46
CA THR A 33 -9.45 -6.91 -24.51
C THR A 33 -9.39 -5.63 -25.36
N GLY A 34 -8.62 -4.62 -24.93
CA GLY A 34 -8.50 -3.35 -25.64
C GLY A 34 -9.70 -2.41 -25.44
N ILE A 35 -10.41 -2.56 -24.31
CA ILE A 35 -11.58 -1.75 -23.95
C ILE A 35 -11.28 -0.24 -24.09
N LYS A 36 -12.20 0.47 -24.74
CA LYS A 36 -12.03 1.90 -25.08
C LYS A 36 -12.61 2.85 -24.04
N ALA A 37 -13.52 2.36 -23.21
CA ALA A 37 -14.19 3.12 -22.17
C ALA A 37 -14.15 2.36 -20.85
N LEU A 38 -13.96 3.09 -19.76
CA LEU A 38 -13.99 2.53 -18.42
C LEU A 38 -15.43 2.08 -18.08
N PRO A 39 -15.67 0.83 -17.65
CA PRO A 39 -16.99 0.41 -17.20
C PRO A 39 -17.47 1.19 -15.97
N ASP A 40 -18.78 1.45 -15.88
CA ASP A 40 -19.41 2.28 -14.85
C ASP A 40 -19.06 1.87 -13.42
N GLN A 41 -18.89 0.56 -13.19
CA GLN A 41 -18.55 0.05 -11.86
C GLN A 41 -17.21 0.57 -11.33
N TYR A 42 -16.27 0.97 -12.19
CA TYR A 42 -14.97 1.53 -11.82
C TYR A 42 -14.94 3.07 -11.75
N ILE A 43 -16.06 3.72 -12.09
CA ILE A 43 -16.17 5.18 -12.01
C ILE A 43 -16.28 5.59 -10.54
N GLN A 44 -15.33 6.39 -10.10
CA GLN A 44 -15.22 6.87 -8.74
C GLN A 44 -16.27 7.96 -8.43
N PRO A 45 -16.63 8.14 -7.14
CA PRO A 45 -17.49 9.23 -6.70
C PRO A 45 -16.99 10.60 -7.19
N PHE A 46 -17.90 11.57 -7.27
CA PHE A 46 -17.59 12.90 -7.80
C PHE A 46 -16.40 13.57 -7.10
N GLU A 47 -16.35 13.52 -5.76
CA GLU A 47 -15.24 14.08 -4.96
C GLU A 47 -13.88 13.48 -5.33
N GLU A 48 -13.81 12.16 -5.54
CA GLU A 48 -12.58 11.48 -5.92
C GLU A 48 -12.09 11.90 -7.31
N ARG A 49 -13.03 12.12 -8.23
CA ARG A 49 -12.75 12.58 -9.60
C ARG A 49 -12.36 14.05 -9.66
N LEU A 50 -12.86 14.89 -8.75
CA LEU A 50 -12.42 16.28 -8.64
C LEU A 50 -10.94 16.35 -8.24
N ILE A 51 -10.51 15.53 -7.28
CA ILE A 51 -9.12 15.48 -6.84
C ILE A 51 -8.19 15.01 -7.98
N ASN A 52 -8.62 14.08 -8.83
CA ASN A 52 -7.82 13.64 -10.00
C ASN A 52 -7.49 14.80 -10.95
N LYS A 53 -8.36 15.81 -11.04
CA LYS A 53 -8.17 16.99 -11.90
C LYS A 53 -7.47 18.15 -11.17
N PHE A 54 -7.26 18.01 -9.86
CA PHE A 54 -6.58 19.03 -9.08
C PHE A 54 -5.09 18.98 -9.40
N VAL A 55 -4.60 20.04 -10.05
CA VAL A 55 -3.17 20.26 -10.24
C VAL A 55 -2.72 21.16 -9.10
N ASN A 56 -1.78 20.66 -8.29
CA ASN A 56 -1.20 21.47 -7.23
C ASN A 56 -0.22 22.47 -7.85
N GLU A 57 -0.54 23.77 -7.81
CA GLU A 57 0.30 24.85 -8.34
C GLU A 57 1.32 25.36 -7.30
N THR A 58 1.37 24.76 -6.12
CA THR A 58 2.35 25.12 -5.07
C THR A 58 3.64 24.31 -5.21
N ASP A 59 4.77 24.89 -4.81
CA ASP A 59 6.07 24.21 -4.71
C ASP A 59 6.16 23.26 -3.50
N GLU A 60 5.01 22.81 -2.97
CA GLU A 60 4.96 21.93 -1.81
C GLU A 60 5.44 20.51 -2.19
N ALA A 61 6.40 19.99 -1.44
CA ALA A 61 7.00 18.68 -1.68
C ALA A 61 7.20 17.89 -0.39
N ILE A 62 7.26 16.57 -0.52
CA ILE A 62 7.60 15.68 0.59
C ILE A 62 9.08 15.83 0.95
N PRO A 63 9.44 15.95 2.25
CA PRO A 63 10.84 16.04 2.67
C PRO A 63 11.68 14.84 2.22
N VAL A 64 12.89 15.12 1.73
CA VAL A 64 13.87 14.09 1.35
C VAL A 64 14.93 13.99 2.45
N ILE A 65 15.13 12.79 2.98
CA ILE A 65 16.11 12.50 4.03
C ILE A 65 17.20 11.59 3.46
N ASP A 66 18.43 12.09 3.41
CA ASP A 66 19.61 11.28 3.07
C ASP A 66 20.08 10.52 4.32
N MET A 67 20.01 9.19 4.26
CA MET A 67 20.45 8.28 5.33
C MET A 67 21.86 7.71 5.10
N SER A 68 22.58 8.19 4.09
CA SER A 68 23.89 7.66 3.73
C SER A 68 24.97 8.01 4.78
N ASN A 69 25.87 7.06 5.02
CA ASN A 69 27.12 7.31 5.73
C ASN A 69 28.15 7.85 4.71
N PRO A 70 28.81 9.00 4.97
CA PRO A 70 29.82 9.58 4.07
C PRO A 70 30.91 8.61 3.59
N ASP A 71 31.26 7.61 4.41
CA ASP A 71 32.38 6.68 4.16
C ASP A 71 32.02 5.41 3.37
N GLU A 72 30.77 5.23 2.95
CA GLU A 72 30.31 3.97 2.35
C GLU A 72 30.08 4.12 0.83
N SER A 73 30.85 3.35 0.03
CA SER A 73 30.82 3.34 -1.44
C SER A 73 29.40 3.37 -2.05
N LYS A 74 29.16 4.36 -2.92
CA LYS A 74 27.86 4.61 -3.58
C LYS A 74 27.49 3.59 -4.66
N VAL A 75 28.46 2.85 -5.19
CA VAL A 75 28.32 2.08 -6.45
C VAL A 75 27.58 0.74 -6.27
N ALA A 76 27.44 0.23 -5.04
CA ALA A 76 26.74 -1.03 -4.77
C ALA A 76 25.25 -0.89 -4.33
N LYS A 77 24.71 0.33 -4.21
CA LYS A 77 23.62 0.59 -3.25
C LYS A 77 22.17 0.40 -3.69
N ALA A 78 21.84 0.05 -4.94
CA ALA A 78 20.42 -0.02 -5.36
C ALA A 78 20.02 -1.20 -6.26
N ILE A 79 20.94 -2.08 -6.66
CA ILE A 79 20.66 -3.18 -7.60
C ILE A 79 19.51 -4.09 -7.09
N PHE A 80 19.42 -4.31 -5.78
CA PHE A 80 18.36 -5.12 -5.19
C PHE A 80 16.95 -4.51 -5.37
N LEU A 81 16.83 -3.19 -5.46
CA LEU A 81 15.57 -2.49 -5.73
C LEU A 81 15.10 -2.75 -7.17
N ASP A 82 16.02 -2.71 -8.13
CA ASP A 82 15.71 -3.02 -9.52
C ASP A 82 15.40 -4.51 -9.71
N ASN A 83 16.10 -5.38 -8.98
CA ASN A 83 15.83 -6.82 -9.00
C ASN A 83 14.43 -7.17 -8.50
N VAL A 84 13.95 -6.56 -7.40
CA VAL A 84 12.58 -6.81 -6.90
C VAL A 84 11.52 -6.21 -7.82
N LYS A 85 11.78 -5.05 -8.44
CA LYS A 85 10.91 -4.50 -9.50
C LYS A 85 10.80 -5.43 -10.70
N ALA A 86 11.93 -5.92 -11.21
CA ALA A 86 11.96 -6.86 -12.33
C ALA A 86 11.27 -8.20 -11.98
N ALA A 87 11.49 -8.69 -10.76
CA ALA A 87 10.82 -9.87 -10.22
C ALA A 87 9.29 -9.70 -10.17
N THR A 88 8.82 -8.51 -9.78
CA THR A 88 7.40 -8.15 -9.79
C THR A 88 6.82 -8.24 -11.19
N HIS A 89 7.46 -7.62 -12.19
CA HIS A 89 7.02 -7.72 -13.59
C HIS A 89 6.97 -9.16 -14.08
N ARG A 90 8.01 -9.95 -13.81
CA ARG A 90 8.06 -11.38 -14.19
C ARG A 90 6.88 -12.15 -13.62
N PHE A 91 6.55 -11.95 -12.34
CA PHE A 91 5.38 -12.59 -11.72
C PHE A 91 4.09 -12.28 -12.47
N PHE A 92 3.79 -10.99 -12.67
CA PHE A 92 2.50 -10.60 -13.25
C PHE A 92 2.36 -10.99 -14.74
N ASN A 93 3.49 -11.23 -15.41
CA ASN A 93 3.57 -11.76 -16.77
C ASN A 93 3.52 -13.29 -16.88
N LEU A 94 3.54 -14.03 -15.76
CA LEU A 94 3.33 -15.48 -15.79
C LEU A 94 1.95 -15.84 -16.38
N PRO A 95 1.78 -17.07 -16.92
CA PRO A 95 0.48 -17.60 -17.30
C PRO A 95 -0.54 -17.54 -16.14
N VAL A 96 -1.83 -17.49 -16.48
CA VAL A 96 -2.90 -17.38 -15.46
C VAL A 96 -2.90 -18.61 -14.55
N GLU A 97 -2.62 -19.78 -15.10
CA GLU A 97 -2.54 -21.08 -14.44
C GLU A 97 -1.42 -21.11 -13.37
N GLU A 98 -0.33 -20.39 -13.60
CA GLU A 98 0.78 -20.29 -12.64
C GLU A 98 0.44 -19.29 -11.52
N LYS A 99 -0.22 -18.18 -11.85
CA LYS A 99 -0.62 -17.17 -10.85
C LYS A 99 -1.80 -17.66 -9.99
N SER A 100 -2.71 -18.45 -10.56
CA SER A 100 -3.91 -18.94 -9.88
C SER A 100 -3.58 -19.85 -8.69
N LYS A 101 -2.40 -20.48 -8.68
CA LYS A 101 -1.86 -21.26 -7.56
C LYS A 101 -1.71 -20.46 -6.26
N TYR A 102 -1.67 -19.13 -6.35
CA TYR A 102 -1.50 -18.25 -5.20
C TYR A 102 -2.78 -17.55 -4.78
N THR A 103 -3.92 -17.85 -5.41
CA THR A 103 -5.23 -17.32 -5.00
C THR A 103 -5.59 -17.76 -3.59
N LYS A 104 -6.59 -17.13 -2.96
CA LYS A 104 -7.01 -17.47 -1.60
C LYS A 104 -7.42 -18.94 -1.49
N GLU A 105 -8.02 -19.48 -2.55
CA GLU A 105 -8.57 -20.83 -2.62
C GLU A 105 -7.50 -21.89 -2.90
N ASN A 106 -6.47 -21.55 -3.69
CA ASN A 106 -5.46 -22.51 -4.17
C ASN A 106 -4.11 -22.42 -3.43
N SER A 107 -3.85 -21.31 -2.73
CA SER A 107 -2.58 -21.11 -2.04
C SER A 107 -2.38 -22.14 -0.94
N LEU A 108 -1.20 -22.76 -0.91
CA LEU A 108 -0.78 -23.70 0.14
C LEU A 108 -0.57 -23.03 1.50
N SER A 109 -0.61 -21.69 1.56
CA SER A 109 -0.42 -20.93 2.79
C SER A 109 -1.37 -19.75 2.87
N THR A 110 -1.93 -19.53 4.06
CA THR A 110 -2.74 -18.34 4.38
C THR A 110 -1.94 -17.04 4.34
N ASN A 111 -0.60 -17.13 4.33
CA ASN A 111 0.33 -16.01 4.27
C ASN A 111 0.58 -15.49 2.86
N VAL A 112 0.08 -16.19 1.84
CA VAL A 112 0.31 -15.85 0.43
C VAL A 112 -1.02 -15.73 -0.26
N ARG A 113 -1.27 -14.58 -0.86
CA ARG A 113 -2.52 -14.34 -1.55
C ARG A 113 -2.35 -13.43 -2.75
N PHE A 114 -2.61 -13.98 -3.92
CA PHE A 114 -2.83 -13.28 -5.17
C PHE A 114 -4.31 -12.96 -5.33
N GLY A 115 -4.62 -11.74 -5.76
CA GLY A 115 -5.97 -11.26 -5.98
C GLY A 115 -5.98 -9.96 -6.78
N THR A 116 -7.16 -9.36 -6.91
CA THR A 116 -7.38 -8.09 -7.63
C THR A 116 -7.62 -6.91 -6.70
N SER A 117 -8.11 -7.16 -5.47
CA SER A 117 -8.25 -6.16 -4.41
C SER A 117 -8.19 -6.78 -3.01
N PHE A 118 -7.92 -5.95 -1.99
CA PHE A 118 -7.89 -6.37 -0.58
C PHE A 118 -9.28 -6.73 -0.05
N SER A 119 -10.27 -5.91 -0.38
CA SER A 119 -11.67 -6.12 -0.03
C SER A 119 -12.53 -6.03 -1.30
N PRO A 120 -12.65 -7.10 -2.10
CA PRO A 120 -13.37 -7.06 -3.36
C PRO A 120 -14.80 -6.49 -3.26
N ARG A 121 -15.46 -6.66 -2.11
CA ARG A 121 -16.80 -6.09 -1.85
C ARG A 121 -16.78 -4.61 -1.49
N ALA A 122 -15.76 -4.13 -0.79
CA ALA A 122 -15.64 -2.71 -0.40
C ALA A 122 -14.92 -1.87 -1.48
N ASP A 123 -14.08 -2.51 -2.28
CA ASP A 123 -13.22 -1.92 -3.31
C ASP A 123 -13.78 -2.07 -4.73
N GLN A 124 -15.08 -2.36 -4.88
CA GLN A 124 -15.71 -2.66 -6.19
C GLN A 124 -15.45 -1.59 -7.26
N LYS A 125 -15.08 -0.37 -6.86
CA LYS A 125 -14.85 0.77 -7.75
C LYS A 125 -13.39 1.04 -8.12
N LEU A 126 -12.43 0.32 -7.54
CA LEU A 126 -11.02 0.57 -7.82
C LEU A 126 -10.63 -0.04 -9.18
N TRP A 127 -9.98 0.75 -10.03
CA TRP A 127 -9.18 0.22 -11.15
C TRP A 127 -7.78 -0.15 -10.62
N SER A 128 -7.75 -0.86 -9.50
CA SER A 128 -6.53 -1.45 -8.97
C SER A 128 -6.20 -2.66 -9.84
N GLY A 129 -4.97 -2.72 -10.37
CA GLY A 129 -4.53 -3.94 -10.98
C GLY A 129 -4.22 -5.01 -9.93
N LYS A 130 -3.70 -6.15 -10.40
CA LYS A 130 -3.54 -7.36 -9.60
C LYS A 130 -2.52 -7.13 -8.46
N ILE A 131 -2.78 -7.73 -7.31
CA ILE A 131 -1.95 -7.66 -6.10
C ILE A 131 -1.58 -9.07 -5.69
N ILE A 132 -0.31 -9.32 -5.40
CA ILE A 132 0.08 -10.46 -4.57
C ILE A 132 0.59 -9.93 -3.24
N SER A 133 -0.09 -10.35 -2.18
CA SER A 133 0.25 -10.05 -0.79
C SER A 133 1.00 -11.25 -0.21
N VAL A 134 2.13 -10.95 0.42
CA VAL A 134 2.93 -11.91 1.18
C VAL A 134 3.06 -11.37 2.60
N SER A 135 2.52 -12.09 3.58
CA SER A 135 2.58 -11.72 5.00
C SER A 135 3.41 -12.70 5.82
N SER A 136 4.14 -12.21 6.80
CA SER A 136 4.80 -13.03 7.80
C SER A 136 4.56 -12.47 9.20
N LEU A 137 4.27 -13.37 10.14
CA LEU A 137 4.18 -13.07 11.58
C LEU A 137 5.57 -12.88 12.23
N SER A 138 6.64 -13.11 11.47
CA SER A 138 7.98 -12.83 11.94
C SER A 138 8.79 -12.10 10.87
N LEU A 139 9.86 -11.44 11.29
CA LEU A 139 10.83 -10.84 10.38
C LEU A 139 11.61 -11.86 9.54
N LYS A 140 11.27 -13.15 9.64
CA LYS A 140 11.75 -14.25 8.80
C LYS A 140 10.57 -14.72 7.94
N LEU A 141 10.74 -14.68 6.63
CA LEU A 141 9.82 -15.34 5.70
C LEU A 141 10.20 -16.82 5.72
N ASN A 142 9.35 -17.72 6.23
CA ASN A 142 9.67 -19.15 6.15
C ASN A 142 9.54 -19.63 4.70
N HIS A 143 10.68 -20.03 4.13
CA HIS A 143 11.00 -20.14 2.69
C HIS A 143 10.45 -21.36 1.94
N HIS A 144 9.30 -21.95 2.30
CA HIS A 144 8.90 -23.25 1.73
C HIS A 144 7.70 -23.27 0.79
N SER A 145 7.15 -22.14 0.33
CA SER A 145 5.93 -22.21 -0.50
C SER A 145 5.76 -21.13 -1.58
N PHE A 146 6.83 -20.49 -2.02
CA PHE A 146 6.77 -19.58 -3.15
C PHE A 146 7.53 -20.18 -4.32
N GLY A 147 6.84 -20.74 -5.30
CA GLY A 147 7.39 -20.91 -6.65
C GLY A 147 7.56 -19.55 -7.36
N LEU A 148 7.95 -18.52 -6.61
CA LEU A 148 7.93 -17.12 -6.98
C LEU A 148 9.00 -16.33 -6.26
N THR A 149 10.02 -15.95 -7.04
CA THR A 149 10.96 -14.85 -6.76
C THR A 149 11.74 -15.00 -5.45
N ASN A 150 12.47 -16.11 -5.31
CA ASN A 150 13.16 -16.49 -4.07
C ASN A 150 14.23 -15.47 -3.64
N GLU A 151 15.18 -15.06 -4.49
CA GLU A 151 16.32 -14.28 -3.99
C GLU A 151 16.12 -12.77 -3.96
N ALA A 152 15.43 -12.21 -4.96
CA ALA A 152 15.26 -10.76 -5.09
C ALA A 152 14.35 -10.19 -4.00
N LEU A 153 13.23 -10.87 -3.70
CA LEU A 153 12.33 -10.46 -2.64
C LEU A 153 12.98 -10.66 -1.27
N ASP A 154 13.69 -11.77 -1.06
CA ASP A 154 14.40 -12.02 0.19
C ASP A 154 15.48 -10.96 0.46
N LEU A 155 16.29 -10.63 -0.54
CA LEU A 155 17.29 -9.59 -0.41
C LEU A 155 16.65 -8.22 -0.14
N TYR A 156 15.57 -7.90 -0.85
CA TYR A 156 14.80 -6.67 -0.63
C TYR A 156 14.25 -6.57 0.80
N MET A 157 13.62 -7.62 1.30
CA MET A 157 13.06 -7.67 2.65
C MET A 157 14.15 -7.59 3.71
N ASN A 158 15.24 -8.34 3.55
CA ASN A 158 16.36 -8.34 4.49
C ASN A 158 17.06 -6.98 4.58
N LYS A 159 17.30 -6.31 3.44
CA LYS A 159 17.91 -4.97 3.41
C LYS A 159 16.95 -3.91 3.97
N SER A 160 15.68 -3.97 3.59
CA SER A 160 14.66 -3.02 4.06
C SER A 160 14.42 -3.12 5.56
N LYS A 161 14.47 -4.33 6.14
CA LYS A 161 14.35 -4.57 7.58
C LYS A 161 15.37 -3.76 8.40
N THR A 162 16.61 -3.67 7.94
CA THR A 162 17.65 -2.88 8.62
C THR A 162 17.31 -1.38 8.61
N ILE A 163 16.72 -0.89 7.51
CA ILE A 163 16.27 0.50 7.38
C ILE A 163 15.08 0.75 8.32
N VAL A 164 14.09 -0.15 8.32
CA VAL A 164 12.92 -0.13 9.23
C VAL A 164 13.38 0.01 10.68
N ARG A 165 14.29 -0.87 11.13
CA ARG A 165 14.71 -0.88 12.54
C ARG A 165 15.37 0.43 12.94
N LYS A 166 16.29 0.95 12.11
CA LYS A 166 16.93 2.26 12.34
C LYS A 166 15.91 3.40 12.43
N LEU A 167 14.96 3.46 11.50
CA LEU A 167 13.91 4.49 11.49
C LEU A 167 13.06 4.43 12.75
N LEU A 168 12.63 3.23 13.16
CA LEU A 168 11.82 3.06 14.36
C LEU A 168 12.59 3.36 15.66
N GLU A 169 13.88 3.06 15.72
CA GLU A 169 14.74 3.51 16.83
C GLU A 169 14.84 5.04 16.90
N TYR A 170 14.98 5.73 15.76
CA TYR A 170 14.96 7.20 15.74
C TYR A 170 13.61 7.76 16.18
N LEU A 171 12.51 7.21 15.66
CA LEU A 171 11.16 7.62 16.03
C LEU A 171 10.87 7.35 17.51
N GLY A 172 11.29 6.19 18.03
CA GLY A 172 11.13 5.78 19.42
C GLY A 172 11.87 6.69 20.40
N LYS A 173 13.11 7.10 20.07
CA LYS A 173 13.89 8.03 20.92
C LYS A 173 13.16 9.35 21.18
N ASN A 174 12.50 9.91 20.16
CA ASN A 174 11.68 11.12 20.29
C ASN A 174 10.38 10.90 21.10
N LEU A 175 10.00 9.65 21.34
CA LEU A 175 8.92 9.24 22.25
C LEU A 175 9.45 8.79 23.62
N ASN A 176 10.70 9.08 23.94
CA ASN A 176 11.40 8.63 25.16
C ASN A 176 11.55 7.11 25.30
N VAL A 177 11.37 6.36 24.21
CA VAL A 177 11.65 4.91 24.17
C VAL A 177 13.15 4.72 23.91
N LYS A 178 13.87 4.22 24.93
CA LYS A 178 15.33 4.06 24.89
C LYS A 178 15.78 2.99 23.91
N GLU A 179 15.06 1.87 23.87
CA GLU A 179 15.35 0.71 23.04
C GLU A 179 14.06 -0.02 22.64
N LEU A 180 14.11 -0.72 21.50
CA LEU A 180 13.05 -1.64 21.07
C LEU A 180 13.33 -3.01 21.68
N ASP A 181 13.04 -3.16 22.97
CA ASP A 181 13.17 -4.42 23.70
C ASP A 181 12.07 -5.44 23.35
N GLU A 182 12.05 -6.60 24.02
CA GLU A 182 11.09 -7.67 23.80
C GLU A 182 9.62 -7.26 24.05
N THR A 183 9.38 -6.17 24.79
CA THR A 183 8.04 -5.65 25.10
C THR A 183 7.57 -4.63 24.06
N LYS A 184 8.48 -3.82 23.52
CA LYS A 184 8.19 -2.78 22.52
C LYS A 184 8.25 -3.31 21.10
N GLU A 185 9.19 -4.21 20.79
CA GLU A 185 9.35 -4.75 19.44
C GLU A 185 8.04 -5.35 18.88
N PRO A 186 7.20 -6.09 19.64
CA PRO A 186 5.90 -6.54 19.18
C PRO A 186 4.90 -5.42 18.82
N LEU A 187 5.01 -4.25 19.44
CA LEU A 187 4.14 -3.09 19.17
C LEU A 187 4.57 -2.35 17.91
N PHE A 188 5.87 -2.27 17.64
CA PHE A 188 6.40 -1.52 16.50
C PHE A 188 6.60 -2.39 15.25
N ILE A 189 7.15 -3.60 15.41
CA ILE A 189 7.63 -4.51 14.35
C ILE A 189 7.16 -5.95 14.60
N GLY A 190 5.95 -6.12 15.15
CA GLY A 190 5.40 -7.43 15.47
C GLY A 190 5.07 -8.30 14.25
N SER A 191 4.65 -7.71 13.14
CA SER A 191 4.41 -8.44 11.88
C SER A 191 4.77 -7.61 10.66
N ILE A 192 5.16 -8.28 9.57
CA ILE A 192 5.49 -7.63 8.31
C ILE A 192 4.65 -8.22 7.19
N ARG A 193 4.15 -7.33 6.32
CA ARG A 193 3.51 -7.70 5.06
C ARG A 193 4.19 -6.96 3.92
N VAL A 194 4.50 -7.65 2.84
CA VAL A 194 4.94 -7.04 1.58
C VAL A 194 3.90 -7.31 0.52
N ASN A 195 3.54 -6.29 -0.24
CA ASN A 195 2.72 -6.48 -1.43
C ASN A 195 3.54 -6.18 -2.67
N LEU A 196 3.32 -6.98 -3.71
CA LEU A 196 3.74 -6.66 -5.05
C LEU A 196 2.47 -6.18 -5.77
N ASN A 197 2.38 -4.88 -6.01
CA ASN A 197 1.23 -4.26 -6.68
C ASN A 197 1.55 -4.06 -8.16
N TYR A 198 0.57 -4.33 -9.02
CA TYR A 198 0.65 -4.07 -10.45
C TYR A 198 -0.56 -3.25 -10.85
N TYR A 199 -0.36 -2.06 -11.40
CA TYR A 199 -1.40 -1.15 -11.88
C TYR A 199 -1.41 -1.16 -13.40
N LEU A 200 -2.56 -1.44 -13.99
CA LEU A 200 -2.71 -1.53 -15.44
C LEU A 200 -3.00 -0.16 -16.05
N ILE A 201 -2.68 -0.02 -17.33
CA ILE A 201 -3.14 1.10 -18.15
C ILE A 201 -4.67 1.21 -18.05
N CYS A 202 -5.16 2.43 -17.86
CA CYS A 202 -6.58 2.74 -17.74
C CYS A 202 -7.05 3.58 -18.95
N PRO A 203 -8.15 3.24 -19.63
CA PRO A 203 -8.65 4.02 -20.76
C PRO A 203 -9.12 5.44 -20.37
N ASN A 204 -9.63 5.61 -19.14
CA ASN A 204 -10.10 6.90 -18.63
C ASN A 204 -9.57 7.12 -17.19
N PRO A 205 -8.27 7.44 -17.03
CA PRO A 205 -7.63 7.48 -15.71
C PRO A 205 -8.28 8.50 -14.76
N ASP A 206 -8.80 9.61 -15.27
CA ASP A 206 -9.46 10.65 -14.47
C ASP A 206 -10.77 10.19 -13.81
N LEU A 207 -11.39 9.13 -14.32
CA LEU A 207 -12.64 8.59 -13.81
C LEU A 207 -12.43 7.59 -12.67
N THR A 208 -11.20 7.14 -12.43
CA THR A 208 -10.90 6.09 -11.45
C THR A 208 -9.61 6.34 -10.68
N VAL A 209 -9.23 5.39 -9.84
CA VAL A 209 -8.01 5.43 -9.04
C VAL A 209 -7.41 4.02 -8.94
N GLY A 210 -6.10 3.97 -8.74
CA GLY A 210 -5.42 2.73 -8.37
C GLY A 210 -5.67 2.34 -6.92
N VAL A 211 -5.72 3.31 -6.00
CA VAL A 211 -6.13 3.15 -4.59
C VAL A 211 -6.85 4.43 -4.16
N GLY A 212 -8.01 4.28 -3.51
CA GLY A 212 -8.80 5.41 -3.00
C GLY A 212 -8.16 6.09 -1.79
N ARG A 213 -8.79 7.17 -1.30
CA ARG A 213 -8.33 7.89 -0.10
C ARG A 213 -8.36 6.99 1.13
N HIS A 214 -7.22 6.79 1.76
CA HIS A 214 -7.10 6.03 3.00
C HIS A 214 -5.93 6.53 3.84
N SER A 215 -5.86 6.11 5.09
CA SER A 215 -4.62 6.16 5.87
C SER A 215 -4.19 4.74 6.20
N ASP A 216 -2.89 4.48 6.14
CA ASP A 216 -2.34 3.17 6.47
C ASP A 216 -2.59 2.82 7.93
N VAL A 217 -2.99 1.58 8.21
CA VAL A 217 -3.17 1.08 9.59
C VAL A 217 -1.89 0.57 10.22
N SER A 218 -0.78 0.60 9.48
CA SER A 218 0.53 0.09 9.88
C SER A 218 1.17 0.93 10.99
N SER A 219 2.30 0.48 11.54
CA SER A 219 3.21 1.35 12.31
C SER A 219 3.99 2.25 11.35
N LEU A 220 4.54 1.65 10.30
CA LEU A 220 5.31 2.33 9.28
C LEU A 220 5.13 1.59 7.95
N THR A 221 4.95 2.35 6.88
CA THR A 221 4.99 1.82 5.51
C THR A 221 6.26 2.28 4.81
N ILE A 222 6.90 1.35 4.10
CA ILE A 222 8.03 1.61 3.22
C ILE A 222 7.61 1.29 1.80
N LEU A 223 7.55 2.29 0.93
CA LEU A 223 7.10 2.16 -0.44
C LEU A 223 8.26 2.30 -1.42
N LEU A 224 8.46 1.25 -2.22
CA LEU A 224 9.25 1.32 -3.46
C LEU A 224 8.33 1.58 -4.64
N GLN A 225 8.53 2.69 -5.34
CA GLN A 225 7.85 3.02 -6.59
C GLN A 225 8.70 2.62 -7.81
N ASP A 226 8.06 2.49 -8.97
CA ASP A 226 8.77 2.56 -10.25
C ASP A 226 8.96 4.02 -10.70
N GLN A 227 9.43 4.22 -11.93
CA GLN A 227 9.74 5.54 -12.47
C GLN A 227 8.49 6.35 -12.89
N ILE A 228 7.30 5.74 -12.86
CA ILE A 228 6.03 6.40 -13.21
C ILE A 228 5.41 7.02 -11.96
N GLY A 229 5.51 6.35 -10.81
CA GLY A 229 4.98 6.86 -9.55
C GLY A 229 3.45 7.02 -9.57
N GLY A 230 2.92 8.06 -8.95
CA GLY A 230 1.46 8.30 -8.87
C GLY A 230 0.87 8.16 -7.47
N LEU A 231 1.72 8.13 -6.44
CA LEU A 231 1.31 8.36 -5.07
C LEU A 231 0.93 9.84 -4.90
N HIS A 232 -0.22 10.10 -4.31
CA HIS A 232 -0.68 11.42 -3.89
C HIS A 232 -0.90 11.40 -2.38
N VAL A 233 -0.35 12.39 -1.68
CA VAL A 233 -0.46 12.52 -0.22
C VAL A 233 -1.16 13.83 0.12
N ARG A 234 -2.07 13.81 1.09
CA ARG A 234 -2.75 15.00 1.56
C ARG A 234 -1.89 15.74 2.58
N SER A 235 -1.49 16.97 2.25
CA SER A 235 -0.74 17.83 3.16
C SER A 235 -1.59 18.23 4.36
N LEU A 236 -0.97 18.21 5.55
CA LEU A 236 -1.58 18.75 6.77
C LEU A 236 -1.44 20.27 6.86
N ALA A 237 -0.49 20.88 6.14
CA ALA A 237 -0.25 22.32 6.18
C ALA A 237 -1.22 23.07 5.27
N SER A 238 -1.35 22.62 4.01
CA SER A 238 -2.21 23.26 3.01
C SER A 238 -3.59 22.59 2.88
N GLY A 239 -3.71 21.32 3.28
CA GLY A 239 -4.89 20.50 2.98
C GLY A 239 -4.96 19.99 1.55
N ASN A 240 -4.01 20.40 0.69
CA ASN A 240 -3.95 20.04 -0.73
C ASN A 240 -3.38 18.63 -0.93
N TRP A 241 -3.58 18.10 -2.14
CA TRP A 241 -2.97 16.84 -2.56
C TRP A 241 -1.62 17.12 -3.23
N VAL A 242 -0.56 16.53 -2.68
CA VAL A 242 0.81 16.64 -3.15
C VAL A 242 1.17 15.38 -3.93
N HIS A 243 1.62 15.56 -5.17
CA HIS A 243 2.19 14.47 -5.95
C HIS A 243 3.56 14.10 -5.38
N VAL A 244 3.81 12.81 -5.15
CA VAL A 244 5.12 12.32 -4.69
C VAL A 244 5.89 11.79 -5.90
N PRO A 245 6.87 12.56 -6.42
CA PRO A 245 7.62 12.15 -7.59
C PRO A 245 8.53 10.96 -7.26
N PRO A 246 8.64 9.95 -8.14
CA PRO A 246 9.54 8.83 -7.92
C PRO A 246 11.00 9.30 -8.03
N VAL A 247 11.79 9.07 -6.98
CA VAL A 247 13.22 9.37 -6.96
C VAL A 247 14.03 8.08 -7.12
N PRO A 248 14.99 8.01 -8.07
CA PRO A 248 15.82 6.82 -8.25
C PRO A 248 16.56 6.43 -6.97
N GLY A 249 16.43 5.15 -6.58
CA GLY A 249 17.10 4.62 -5.38
C GLY A 249 16.49 5.07 -4.06
N SER A 250 15.29 5.69 -4.06
CA SER A 250 14.62 6.13 -2.84
C SER A 250 13.54 5.15 -2.36
N PHE A 251 13.23 5.26 -1.07
CA PHE A 251 11.96 4.82 -0.51
C PHE A 251 11.10 6.02 -0.14
N VAL A 252 9.78 5.88 -0.28
CA VAL A 252 8.82 6.74 0.42
C VAL A 252 8.46 6.07 1.74
N ILE A 253 8.53 6.83 2.83
CA ILE A 253 8.21 6.35 4.17
C ILE A 253 7.01 7.13 4.69
N ASN A 254 5.97 6.45 5.15
CA ASN A 254 4.83 7.11 5.81
C ASN A 254 4.48 6.43 7.14
N ILE A 255 4.01 7.26 8.06
CA ILE A 255 3.51 6.86 9.38
C ILE A 255 2.10 6.31 9.19
N GLY A 256 1.81 5.19 9.84
CA GLY A 256 0.45 4.65 9.88
C GLY A 256 -0.25 4.90 11.23
N ASP A 257 -1.52 4.52 11.29
CA ASP A 257 -2.40 4.78 12.43
C ASP A 257 -1.89 4.14 13.72
N ALA A 258 -1.28 2.95 13.66
CA ALA A 258 -0.75 2.30 14.86
C ALA A 258 0.35 3.15 15.51
N MET A 259 1.27 3.73 14.73
CA MET A 259 2.29 4.66 15.24
C MET A 259 1.68 5.98 15.71
N GLN A 260 0.65 6.49 15.02
CA GLN A 260 -0.08 7.66 15.50
C GLN A 260 -0.72 7.41 16.88
N ILE A 261 -1.32 6.24 17.10
CA ILE A 261 -1.93 5.85 18.38
C ILE A 261 -0.85 5.69 19.46
N LEU A 262 0.21 4.92 19.18
CA LEU A 262 1.33 4.69 20.12
C LEU A 262 2.00 6.00 20.55
N SER A 263 2.12 6.97 19.64
CA SER A 263 2.73 8.27 19.91
C SER A 263 1.80 9.30 20.54
N ASN A 264 0.59 8.90 20.98
CA ASN A 264 -0.47 9.80 21.44
C ASN A 264 -0.74 10.96 20.46
N GLY A 265 -0.64 10.68 19.15
CA GLY A 265 -0.89 11.64 18.09
C GLY A 265 0.29 12.56 17.76
N ARG A 266 1.47 12.39 18.34
CA ARG A 266 2.66 13.19 17.99
C ARG A 266 3.08 12.95 16.53
N TYR A 267 3.15 11.69 16.10
CA TYR A 267 3.33 11.34 14.70
C TYR A 267 1.99 11.27 13.98
N LYS A 268 1.95 11.72 12.72
CA LYS A 268 0.70 11.87 11.97
C LYS A 268 0.63 10.83 10.86
N SER A 269 -0.36 9.95 10.97
CA SER A 269 -0.85 9.16 9.84
C SER A 269 -1.65 10.08 8.92
N VAL A 270 -1.38 10.10 7.63
CA VAL A 270 -1.99 11.06 6.69
C VAL A 270 -2.80 10.33 5.63
N GLU A 271 -3.75 11.05 5.02
CA GLU A 271 -4.49 10.48 3.89
C GLU A 271 -3.59 10.41 2.66
N ASP A 272 -3.59 9.27 1.99
CA ASP A 272 -2.93 9.06 0.72
C ASP A 272 -3.86 8.30 -0.25
N ARG A 273 -3.50 8.37 -1.54
CA ARG A 273 -4.19 7.73 -2.65
C ARG A 273 -3.20 7.40 -3.77
N VAL A 274 -3.61 6.54 -4.69
CA VAL A 274 -2.81 6.17 -5.85
C VAL A 274 -3.57 6.46 -7.14
N LEU A 275 -3.01 7.29 -8.01
CA LEU A 275 -3.59 7.64 -9.29
C LEU A 275 -3.56 6.47 -10.29
N ALA A 276 -4.61 6.37 -11.11
CA ALA A 276 -4.61 5.56 -12.31
C ALA A 276 -3.73 6.23 -13.40
N ASN A 277 -3.18 5.44 -14.32
CA ASN A 277 -2.35 5.94 -15.41
C ASN A 277 -2.90 5.47 -16.76
N GLY A 278 -2.96 6.37 -17.75
CA GLY A 278 -3.51 6.08 -19.08
C GLY A 278 -2.49 5.69 -20.14
N SER A 279 -1.20 5.67 -19.82
CA SER A 279 -0.13 5.51 -20.80
C SER A 279 0.76 4.31 -20.53
N ASN A 280 0.97 3.95 -19.27
CA ASN A 280 1.91 2.92 -18.86
C ASN A 280 1.32 2.03 -17.75
N ASN A 281 1.68 0.74 -17.79
CA ASN A 281 1.54 -0.12 -16.64
C ASN A 281 2.57 0.31 -15.59
N ARG A 282 2.23 0.21 -14.31
CA ARG A 282 3.11 0.55 -13.20
C ARG A 282 3.18 -0.58 -12.19
N ILE A 283 4.25 -0.62 -11.42
CA ILE A 283 4.33 -1.45 -10.20
C ILE A 283 4.65 -0.62 -8.95
N SER A 284 4.37 -1.19 -7.78
CA SER A 284 4.91 -0.72 -6.51
C SER A 284 5.12 -1.89 -5.55
N VAL A 285 6.09 -1.78 -4.64
CA VAL A 285 6.41 -2.84 -3.68
C VAL A 285 6.40 -2.33 -2.24
N PRO A 286 5.22 -2.04 -1.65
CA PRO A 286 5.14 -1.58 -0.27
C PRO A 286 5.42 -2.69 0.74
N ILE A 287 6.16 -2.36 1.80
CA ILE A 287 6.32 -3.13 3.02
C ILE A 287 5.55 -2.41 4.12
N PHE A 288 4.59 -3.11 4.71
CA PHE A 288 3.84 -2.68 5.89
C PHE A 288 4.46 -3.31 7.12
N VAL A 289 4.94 -2.47 8.02
CA VAL A 289 5.48 -2.86 9.32
C VAL A 289 4.41 -2.60 10.36
N ASN A 290 3.99 -3.63 11.08
CA ASN A 290 2.80 -3.59 11.90
C ASN A 290 3.08 -4.12 13.32
N PRO A 291 2.23 -3.80 14.29
CA PRO A 291 2.15 -4.56 15.54
C PRO A 291 1.84 -6.05 15.31
N LYS A 292 2.00 -6.89 16.34
CA LYS A 292 1.44 -8.25 16.31
C LYS A 292 -0.10 -8.16 16.30
N PRO A 293 -0.82 -9.09 15.65
CA PRO A 293 -2.28 -9.09 15.64
C PRO A 293 -2.94 -9.03 17.03
N GLU A 294 -2.34 -9.69 18.02
CA GLU A 294 -2.81 -9.77 19.40
C GLU A 294 -2.31 -8.61 20.29
N SER A 295 -1.42 -7.75 19.79
CA SER A 295 -0.93 -6.60 20.55
C SER A 295 -2.06 -5.62 20.84
N VAL A 296 -2.11 -5.14 22.08
CA VAL A 296 -2.94 -4.00 22.48
C VAL A 296 -2.16 -2.73 22.18
N ILE A 297 -2.67 -1.90 21.27
CA ILE A 297 -2.09 -0.61 20.93
C ILE A 297 -2.83 0.51 21.64
N GLY A 298 -2.10 1.48 22.17
CA GLY A 298 -2.58 2.64 22.90
C GLY A 298 -1.43 3.63 23.13
N PRO A 299 -1.68 4.84 23.66
CA PRO A 299 -0.63 5.79 23.99
C PRO A 299 0.45 5.16 24.86
N LEU A 300 1.71 5.22 24.43
CA LEU A 300 2.84 4.69 25.19
C LEU A 300 2.97 5.40 26.54
N SER A 301 3.27 4.64 27.59
CA SER A 301 3.48 5.19 28.93
C SER A 301 4.58 6.24 28.95
N GLU A 302 5.64 6.06 28.15
CA GLU A 302 6.74 7.01 28.00
C GLU A 302 6.32 8.36 27.37
N VAL A 303 5.23 8.35 26.61
CA VAL A 303 4.66 9.54 25.97
C VAL A 303 3.83 10.31 26.98
N ILE A 304 2.96 9.64 27.73
CA ILE A 304 2.05 10.28 28.70
C ILE A 304 2.67 10.51 30.10
N ALA A 305 3.92 10.08 30.31
CA ALA A 305 4.62 10.15 31.60
C ALA A 305 4.67 11.56 32.22
N ASN A 306 4.61 12.62 31.40
CA ASN A 306 4.67 14.02 31.85
C ASN A 306 3.28 14.60 32.20
N GLY A 307 2.25 13.77 32.39
CA GLY A 307 0.90 14.20 32.74
C GLY A 307 0.03 14.59 31.53
N GLU A 308 0.37 14.09 30.36
CA GLU A 308 -0.41 14.33 29.14
C GLU A 308 -1.61 13.37 29.10
N GLU A 309 -2.80 13.90 28.81
CA GLU A 309 -4.01 13.07 28.73
C GLU A 309 -3.97 12.16 27.49
N PRO A 310 -4.39 10.88 27.61
CA PRO A 310 -4.51 9.98 26.47
C PRO A 310 -5.59 10.50 25.51
N THR A 311 -5.24 10.64 24.24
CA THR A 311 -6.19 10.98 23.16
C THR A 311 -6.83 9.73 22.54
N TYR A 312 -6.23 8.57 22.79
CA TYR A 312 -6.64 7.28 22.24
C TYR A 312 -6.84 6.26 23.36
N ARG A 313 -7.83 5.38 23.18
CA ARG A 313 -8.06 4.20 24.00
C ARG A 313 -7.21 3.03 23.53
N ASP A 314 -6.99 2.10 24.45
CA ASP A 314 -6.34 0.82 24.15
C ASP A 314 -7.24 -0.05 23.27
N VAL A 315 -6.70 -0.56 22.16
CA VAL A 315 -7.42 -1.45 21.24
C VAL A 315 -6.55 -2.63 20.81
N VAL A 316 -7.13 -3.82 20.67
CA VAL A 316 -6.43 -4.96 20.06
C VAL A 316 -6.19 -4.67 18.59
N TYR A 317 -4.94 -4.80 18.12
CA TYR A 317 -4.56 -4.42 16.75
C TYR A 317 -5.36 -5.17 15.68
N SER A 318 -5.58 -6.48 15.86
CA SER A 318 -6.40 -7.26 14.92
C SER A 318 -7.87 -6.82 14.86
N ASP A 319 -8.42 -6.28 15.94
CA ASP A 319 -9.77 -5.72 15.95
C ASP A 319 -9.80 -4.37 15.21
N TYR A 320 -8.78 -3.53 15.40
CA TYR A 320 -8.59 -2.29 14.64
C TYR A 320 -8.47 -2.56 13.13
N VAL A 321 -7.62 -3.50 12.73
CA VAL A 321 -7.46 -3.93 11.33
C VAL A 321 -8.76 -4.51 10.77
N ARG A 322 -9.50 -5.29 11.56
CA ARG A 322 -10.81 -5.82 11.13
C ARG A 322 -11.82 -4.69 10.93
N TYR A 323 -11.80 -3.66 11.77
CA TYR A 323 -12.65 -2.47 11.60
C TYR A 323 -12.31 -1.73 10.30
N PHE A 324 -11.02 -1.55 10.00
CA PHE A 324 -10.56 -0.96 8.74
C PHE A 324 -11.11 -1.70 7.51
N PHE A 325 -10.93 -3.03 7.43
CA PHE A 325 -11.35 -3.81 6.26
C PHE A 325 -12.87 -4.08 6.16
N LYS A 326 -13.65 -3.75 7.19
CA LYS A 326 -15.12 -3.91 7.18
C LYS A 326 -15.84 -2.84 6.33
N LYS A 327 -15.18 -1.71 6.05
CA LYS A 327 -15.72 -0.58 5.32
C LYS A 327 -14.89 -0.29 4.07
N ALA A 328 -15.45 0.50 3.15
CA ALA A 328 -14.69 1.04 2.03
C ALA A 328 -13.68 2.09 2.55
N HIS A 329 -12.63 2.35 1.76
CA HIS A 329 -11.70 3.43 2.02
C HIS A 329 -12.46 4.77 2.13
N ASP A 330 -12.44 5.37 3.31
CA ASP A 330 -13.19 6.57 3.66
C ASP A 330 -12.30 7.69 4.23
N GLY A 331 -11.04 7.75 3.75
CA GLY A 331 -10.02 8.67 4.22
C GLY A 331 -9.47 8.25 5.58
N LYS A 332 -9.35 9.22 6.51
CA LYS A 332 -8.73 9.04 7.83
C LYS A 332 -9.67 8.54 8.94
N LYS A 333 -10.94 8.26 8.65
CA LYS A 333 -11.97 7.98 9.66
C LYS A 333 -11.73 6.72 10.48
N THR A 334 -10.84 5.82 10.06
CA THR A 334 -10.52 4.58 10.79
C THR A 334 -9.96 4.88 12.19
N VAL A 335 -9.12 5.90 12.32
CA VAL A 335 -8.47 6.22 13.60
C VAL A 335 -9.46 6.69 14.67
N ASP A 336 -10.65 7.15 14.27
CA ASP A 336 -11.72 7.51 15.20
C ASP A 336 -12.22 6.31 16.01
N PHE A 337 -12.01 5.07 15.53
CA PHE A 337 -12.28 3.86 16.30
C PHE A 337 -11.40 3.74 17.55
N ALA A 338 -10.23 4.38 17.58
CA ALA A 338 -9.33 4.37 18.73
C ALA A 338 -9.36 5.68 19.52
N LYS A 339 -10.06 6.73 19.08
CA LYS A 339 -10.16 7.99 19.84
C LYS A 339 -11.08 7.85 21.07
N ILE A 340 -10.78 8.65 22.11
CA ILE A 340 -11.61 8.81 23.31
C ILE A 340 -12.73 9.82 23.08
#